data_AF-A0A1I3SSM3-F1
#
_entry.id   AF-A0A1I3SSM3-F1
#
_cell.length_a   1.000
_cell.length_b   1.000
_cell.length_c   1.000
_cell.angle_alpha   90.00
_cell.angle_beta   90.00
_cell.angle_gamma   90.00
#
_symmetry.space_group_name_H-M   'P 1'
#
loop_
_entity.id
_entity.type
_entity.pdbx_description
1 polymer ?
#
loop_
_entity_poly.entity_id
_entity_poly.type
_entity_poly.pdbx_seq_one_letter_code
_entity_poly.pdbx_strand_id
1 'polypeptide(L)'
;MTKAAAQSKEAKAKSKPKVKRKLRSGRGALWIIALVLGSSAVIRLASGTGAAIAREMSELSHGDMPQEQVATAALCKTDEETAALLESLMRRERDVEDKELLIAQKMKAIEVARAEVLSNMNALKEAEAKLESTMARSQNAAEDDLAKLTSVYESMKPKDAAALFEAMSPDFAAGFLGRMRSDAAGAIMAGLKPETAYTISVILAGRNAKAPTE
;
A
#
# COMPACT_ATOMS: atom_id res chain seq x y z
N MET A 1 -59.46 22.19 37.12
CA MET A 1 -60.40 21.09 36.76
C MET A 1 -59.78 20.42 35.55
N THR A 2 -59.34 19.16 35.46
CA THR A 2 -59.55 17.86 36.13
C THR A 2 -58.41 16.96 35.59
N LYS A 3 -57.46 16.48 36.39
CA LYS A 3 -57.28 15.12 36.95
C LYS A 3 -57.42 13.92 35.96
N ALA A 4 -56.46 12.98 36.15
CA ALA A 4 -56.41 11.54 35.80
C ALA A 4 -55.64 11.19 34.48
N ALA A 5 -54.43 10.63 34.52
CA ALA A 5 -53.97 9.31 35.00
C ALA A 5 -54.05 8.22 33.91
N ALA A 6 -52.89 7.67 33.52
CA ALA A 6 -52.68 6.22 33.31
C ALA A 6 -51.22 5.94 32.91
N GLN A 7 -50.71 4.85 33.48
CA GLN A 7 -49.35 4.33 33.41
C GLN A 7 -49.07 3.53 32.13
N SER A 8 -47.80 3.36 31.79
CA SER A 8 -47.12 2.05 31.58
C SER A 8 -46.09 2.08 30.42
N LYS A 9 -44.81 1.94 30.76
CA LYS A 9 -44.01 0.72 30.50
C LYS A 9 -42.54 0.96 30.82
N GLU A 10 -42.09 0.25 31.85
CA GLU A 10 -40.67 -0.09 32.04
C GLU A 10 -40.18 -0.98 30.90
N ALA A 11 -38.93 -0.78 30.47
CA ALA A 11 -38.06 -1.86 30.03
C ALA A 11 -36.63 -1.59 30.53
N LYS A 12 -36.28 -2.28 31.62
CA LYS A 12 -35.00 -2.28 32.35
C LYS A 12 -33.83 -2.75 31.48
N ALA A 13 -32.75 -1.96 31.42
CA ALA A 13 -31.42 -2.44 31.02
C ALA A 13 -30.72 -3.09 32.23
N LYS A 14 -30.36 -4.38 32.11
CA LYS A 14 -29.73 -5.20 33.16
C LYS A 14 -28.21 -5.03 33.19
N SER A 15 -27.69 -4.98 34.41
CA SER A 15 -26.29 -4.84 34.83
C SER A 15 -25.44 -6.11 34.65
N LYS A 16 -24.12 -5.93 34.43
CA LYS A 16 -23.11 -7.01 34.51
C LYS A 16 -22.31 -6.88 35.82
N PRO A 17 -22.07 -7.97 36.58
CA PRO A 17 -21.38 -7.90 37.87
C PRO A 17 -19.85 -8.03 37.70
N LYS A 18 -19.10 -7.30 38.55
CA LYS A 18 -17.64 -7.35 38.66
C LYS A 18 -17.21 -8.56 39.51
N VAL A 19 -16.29 -9.37 39.01
CA VAL A 19 -15.72 -10.53 39.70
C VAL A 19 -14.64 -10.09 40.70
N LYS A 20 -14.79 -10.46 41.97
CA LYS A 20 -13.73 -10.42 43.00
C LYS A 20 -13.66 -11.77 43.70
N ARG A 21 -12.53 -12.50 43.62
CA ARG A 21 -12.12 -13.53 44.61
C ARG A 21 -10.58 -13.57 44.67
N LYS A 22 -9.98 -13.03 45.74
CA LYS A 22 -9.54 -13.68 47.00
C LYS A 22 -8.38 -14.67 46.80
N LEU A 23 -7.14 -14.17 46.97
CA LEU A 23 -5.93 -14.95 47.19
C LEU A 23 -5.82 -15.33 48.67
N ARG A 24 -5.80 -16.64 48.97
CA ARG A 24 -5.34 -17.21 50.24
C ARG A 24 -4.84 -18.65 50.03
N SER A 25 -3.52 -18.86 50.22
CA SER A 25 -2.93 -19.93 51.07
C SER A 25 -1.42 -20.12 50.82
N GLY A 26 -0.59 -19.18 51.28
CA GLY A 26 0.89 -19.22 51.15
C GLY A 26 1.62 -20.30 51.96
N ARG A 27 0.93 -21.33 52.47
CA ARG A 27 1.56 -22.45 53.21
C ARG A 27 1.95 -23.62 52.30
N GLY A 28 1.25 -23.82 51.18
CA GLY A 28 1.58 -24.90 50.23
C GLY A 28 2.87 -24.63 49.44
N ALA A 29 3.08 -23.39 49.02
CA ALA A 29 4.30 -22.99 48.29
C ALA A 29 5.57 -23.16 49.14
N LEU A 30 5.49 -22.88 50.45
CA LEU A 30 6.61 -23.02 51.38
C LEU A 30 7.05 -24.48 51.54
N TRP A 31 6.10 -25.42 51.58
CA TRP A 31 6.40 -26.86 51.60
C TRP A 31 7.00 -27.34 50.28
N ILE A 32 6.56 -26.83 49.13
CA ILE A 32 7.15 -27.17 47.82
C ILE A 32 8.60 -26.70 47.75
N ILE A 33 8.89 -25.47 48.19
CA ILE A 33 10.26 -24.93 48.21
C ILE A 33 11.16 -25.75 49.15
N ALA A 34 10.67 -26.11 50.33
CA ALA A 34 11.42 -26.95 51.27
C ALA A 34 11.73 -28.34 50.70
N LEU A 35 10.79 -28.96 49.97
CA LEU A 35 10.99 -30.24 49.31
C LEU A 35 12.04 -30.16 48.19
N VAL A 36 12.01 -29.09 47.38
CA VAL A 36 12.98 -28.85 46.30
C VAL A 36 14.39 -28.59 46.85
N LEU A 37 14.50 -27.81 47.92
CA LEU A 37 15.81 -27.56 48.56
C LEU A 37 16.34 -28.81 49.26
N GLY A 38 15.47 -29.59 49.92
CA GLY A 38 15.83 -30.85 50.54
C GLY A 38 16.32 -31.89 49.53
N SER A 39 15.63 -32.05 48.40
CA SER A 39 16.08 -32.95 47.32
C SER A 39 17.40 -32.48 46.71
N SER A 40 17.59 -31.17 46.52
CA SER A 40 18.87 -30.61 46.07
C SER A 40 20.00 -30.88 47.07
N ALA A 41 19.75 -30.84 48.37
CA ALA A 41 20.76 -31.13 49.39
C ALA A 41 21.17 -32.61 49.39
N VAL A 42 20.19 -33.52 49.26
CA VAL A 42 20.46 -34.96 49.14
C VAL A 42 21.26 -35.28 47.88
N ILE A 43 20.92 -34.66 46.73
CA ILE A 43 21.67 -34.86 45.48
C ILE A 43 23.11 -34.35 45.62
N ARG A 44 23.35 -33.22 46.29
CA ARG A 44 24.71 -32.69 46.51
C ARG A 44 25.56 -33.56 47.44
N LEU A 45 24.94 -34.16 48.46
CA LEU A 45 25.62 -35.10 49.37
C LEU A 45 25.86 -36.46 48.71
N ALA A 46 24.91 -36.97 47.93
CA ALA A 46 25.01 -38.26 47.25
C ALA A 46 25.94 -38.24 46.03
N SER A 47 26.03 -37.11 45.32
CA SER A 47 26.91 -36.94 44.16
C SER A 47 28.39 -36.73 44.51
N GLY A 48 28.75 -36.69 45.80
CA GLY A 48 30.14 -36.52 46.26
C GLY A 48 30.77 -35.15 45.95
N THR A 49 30.05 -34.26 45.27
CA THR A 49 30.52 -32.92 44.88
C THR A 49 30.84 -32.03 46.10
N GLY A 50 30.10 -32.18 47.21
CA GLY A 50 30.40 -31.49 48.46
C GLY A 50 31.74 -31.91 49.09
N ALA A 51 32.13 -33.18 48.95
CA ALA A 51 33.40 -33.69 49.48
C ALA A 51 34.60 -33.33 48.59
N ALA A 52 34.40 -33.16 47.28
CA ALA A 52 35.42 -32.73 46.33
C ALA A 52 35.85 -31.27 46.58
N ILE A 53 34.88 -30.37 46.79
CA ILE A 53 35.15 -28.94 47.06
C ILE A 53 35.83 -28.74 48.43
N ALA A 54 35.48 -29.57 49.43
CA ALA A 54 36.11 -29.51 50.75
C ALA A 54 37.60 -29.97 50.73
N ARG A 55 37.97 -30.86 49.81
CA ARG A 55 39.37 -31.26 49.60
C ARG A 55 40.18 -30.16 48.91
N GLU A 56 39.65 -29.55 47.85
CA GLU A 56 40.36 -28.44 47.17
C GLU A 56 40.55 -27.22 48.06
N MET A 57 39.59 -26.90 48.92
CA MET A 57 39.72 -25.77 49.85
C MET A 57 40.73 -26.04 50.99
N SER A 58 40.98 -27.31 51.31
CA SER A 58 42.03 -27.72 52.25
C SER A 58 43.43 -27.71 51.62
N GLU A 59 43.55 -27.94 50.30
CA GLU A 59 44.82 -27.80 49.56
C GLU A 59 45.18 -26.34 49.27
N LEU A 60 44.19 -25.44 49.14
CA LEU A 60 44.44 -23.99 49.04
C LEU A 60 44.93 -23.34 50.35
N SER A 61 44.82 -24.02 51.50
CA SER A 61 45.15 -23.41 52.79
C SER A 61 46.59 -23.68 53.26
N HIS A 62 47.32 -24.61 52.65
CA HIS A 62 48.71 -24.94 53.02
C HIS A 62 49.60 -25.01 51.76
N GLY A 63 50.00 -23.83 51.28
CA GLY A 63 50.93 -23.69 50.15
C GLY A 63 51.76 -22.41 50.29
N ASP A 64 52.90 -22.57 50.93
CA ASP A 64 53.98 -21.61 51.12
C ASP A 64 54.46 -21.06 49.75
N MET A 65 54.54 -19.75 49.59
CA MET A 65 55.19 -19.07 48.46
C MET A 65 56.03 -17.94 49.07
N PRO A 66 57.32 -17.83 48.70
CA PRO A 66 57.59 -16.96 47.56
C PRO A 66 58.82 -17.30 46.69
N GLN A 67 58.70 -16.81 45.44
CA GLN A 67 59.73 -16.55 44.42
C GLN A 67 60.15 -17.69 43.48
N GLU A 68 59.46 -17.76 42.34
CA GLU A 68 60.15 -17.96 41.06
C GLU A 68 59.85 -16.82 40.09
N GLN A 69 60.87 -16.52 39.30
CA GLN A 69 61.06 -15.33 38.52
C GLN A 69 60.18 -15.29 37.26
N VAL A 70 59.95 -14.05 36.83
CA VAL A 70 59.48 -13.60 35.53
C VAL A 70 59.76 -14.58 34.39
N ALA A 71 58.74 -15.35 34.00
CA ALA A 71 58.69 -16.10 32.76
C ALA A 71 57.41 -15.82 31.97
N THR A 72 57.02 -14.55 31.86
CA THR A 72 55.93 -14.11 30.97
C THR A 72 56.40 -13.82 29.53
N ALA A 73 57.68 -14.05 29.21
CA ALA A 73 58.23 -13.78 27.87
C ALA A 73 58.24 -14.99 26.91
N ALA A 74 57.82 -16.18 27.35
CA ALA A 74 57.96 -17.41 26.54
C ALA A 74 56.65 -17.93 25.91
N LEU A 75 55.49 -17.32 26.19
CA LEU A 75 54.20 -17.71 25.62
C LEU A 75 53.81 -16.91 24.35
N CYS A 76 54.61 -15.92 23.94
CA CYS A 76 54.43 -15.18 22.70
C CYS A 76 55.22 -15.80 21.54
N LYS A 77 55.14 -17.13 21.35
CA LYS A 77 55.39 -17.71 20.03
C LYS A 77 54.04 -17.76 19.35
N THR A 78 53.73 -16.76 18.53
CA THR A 78 52.65 -16.86 17.56
C THR A 78 52.98 -18.08 16.71
N ASP A 79 52.20 -19.14 16.86
CA ASP A 79 52.33 -20.33 16.02
C ASP A 79 52.15 -19.90 14.56
N GLU A 80 52.88 -20.52 13.63
CA GLU A 80 52.84 -20.14 12.20
C GLU A 80 51.39 -20.21 11.65
N GLU A 81 50.61 -21.14 12.20
CA GLU A 81 49.17 -21.28 11.96
C GLU A 81 48.34 -20.06 12.40
N THR A 82 48.68 -19.44 13.52
CA THR A 82 47.97 -18.24 14.02
C THR A 82 48.25 -17.01 13.16
N ALA A 83 49.48 -16.88 12.65
CA ALA A 83 49.85 -15.81 11.73
C ALA A 83 49.13 -15.97 10.38
N ALA A 84 49.08 -17.18 9.83
CA ALA A 84 48.35 -17.49 8.60
C ALA A 84 46.84 -17.23 8.74
N LEU A 85 46.25 -17.58 9.89
CA LEU A 85 44.85 -17.28 10.18
C LEU A 85 44.59 -15.77 10.21
N LEU A 86 45.44 -14.99 10.89
CA LEU A 86 45.30 -13.54 10.98
C LEU A 86 45.37 -12.88 9.59
N GLU A 87 46.31 -13.32 8.75
CA GLU A 87 46.42 -12.83 7.36
C GLU A 87 45.16 -13.15 6.54
N SER A 88 44.59 -14.35 6.70
CA SER A 88 43.35 -14.73 6.02
C SER A 88 42.16 -13.86 6.46
N LEU A 89 42.09 -13.49 7.75
CA LEU A 89 41.06 -12.62 8.29
C LEU A 89 41.23 -11.19 7.78
N MET A 90 42.46 -10.66 7.77
CA MET A 90 42.75 -9.33 7.23
C MET A 90 42.47 -9.22 5.73
N ARG A 91 42.68 -10.30 4.96
CA ARG A 91 42.30 -10.35 3.54
C ARG A 91 40.79 -10.33 3.39
N ARG A 92 40.08 -11.13 4.19
CA ARG A 92 38.62 -11.18 4.17
C ARG A 92 37.99 -9.86 4.61
N GLU A 93 38.57 -9.18 5.59
CA GLU A 93 38.12 -7.87 6.06
C GLU A 93 38.21 -6.84 4.92
N ARG A 94 39.36 -6.77 4.22
CA ARG A 94 39.52 -5.93 3.03
C ARG A 94 38.50 -6.25 1.93
N ASP A 95 38.31 -7.54 1.63
CA ASP A 95 37.31 -7.96 0.63
C ASP A 95 35.87 -7.57 1.02
N VAL A 96 35.56 -7.53 2.32
CA VAL A 96 34.25 -7.10 2.83
C VAL A 96 34.12 -5.58 2.73
N GLU A 97 35.13 -4.82 3.16
CA GLU A 97 35.15 -3.35 3.07
C GLU A 97 34.96 -2.88 1.61
N ASP A 98 35.65 -3.50 0.66
CA ASP A 98 35.51 -3.19 -0.78
C ASP A 98 34.08 -3.45 -1.28
N LYS A 99 33.45 -4.54 -0.84
CA LYS A 99 32.06 -4.86 -1.19
C LYS A 99 31.07 -3.90 -0.55
N GLU A 100 31.27 -3.54 0.71
CA GLU A 100 30.42 -2.57 1.42
C GLU A 100 30.47 -1.20 0.74
N LEU A 101 31.66 -0.77 0.34
CA LEU A 101 31.85 0.48 -0.40
C LEU A 101 31.15 0.44 -1.77
N LEU A 102 31.25 -0.66 -2.52
CA LEU A 102 30.53 -0.83 -3.78
C LEU A 102 29.00 -0.84 -3.59
N ILE A 103 28.51 -1.51 -2.55
CA ILE A 103 27.07 -1.54 -2.24
C ILE A 103 26.58 -0.14 -1.86
N ALA A 104 27.33 0.59 -1.03
CA ALA A 104 26.99 1.96 -0.64
C ALA A 104 26.95 2.91 -1.85
N GLN A 105 27.88 2.79 -2.79
CA GLN A 105 27.87 3.55 -4.04
C GLN A 105 26.64 3.22 -4.90
N LYS A 106 26.32 1.93 -5.07
CA LYS A 106 25.14 1.50 -5.83
C LYS A 106 23.84 1.97 -5.20
N MET A 107 23.71 1.91 -3.88
CA MET A 107 22.51 2.39 -3.18
C MET A 107 22.28 3.88 -3.43
N LYS A 108 23.33 4.70 -3.34
CA LYS A 108 23.24 6.14 -3.66
C LYS A 108 22.84 6.38 -5.12
N ALA A 109 23.43 5.64 -6.06
CA ALA A 109 23.07 5.75 -7.47
C ALA A 109 21.60 5.38 -7.74
N ILE A 110 21.12 4.30 -7.12
CA ILE A 110 19.72 3.87 -7.23
C ILE A 110 18.78 4.89 -6.61
N GLU A 111 19.14 5.51 -5.48
CA GLU A 111 18.33 6.55 -4.83
C GLU A 111 18.15 7.77 -5.74
N VAL A 112 19.25 8.26 -6.33
CA VAL A 112 19.21 9.38 -7.29
C VAL A 112 18.37 9.01 -8.53
N ALA A 113 18.61 7.84 -9.13
CA ALA A 113 17.85 7.39 -10.29
C ALA A 113 16.36 7.24 -9.98
N ARG A 114 16.01 6.73 -8.79
CA ARG A 114 14.61 6.61 -8.34
C ARG A 114 13.96 7.97 -8.18
N ALA A 115 14.66 8.94 -7.60
CA ALA A 115 14.15 10.31 -7.45
C ALA A 115 13.87 10.95 -8.82
N GLU A 116 14.78 10.77 -9.79
CA GLU A 116 14.61 11.26 -11.15
C GLU A 116 13.43 10.59 -11.87
N VAL A 117 13.30 9.27 -11.78
CA VAL A 117 12.16 8.54 -12.35
C VAL A 117 10.82 9.01 -11.76
N LEU A 118 10.75 9.20 -10.44
CA LEU A 118 9.53 9.70 -9.79
C LEU A 118 9.21 11.13 -10.22
N SER A 119 10.21 11.99 -10.38
CA SER A 119 10.04 13.36 -10.89
C SER A 119 9.49 13.33 -12.32
N ASN A 120 10.09 12.52 -13.21
CA ASN A 120 9.66 12.37 -14.59
C ASN A 120 8.23 11.80 -14.69
N MET A 121 7.88 10.82 -13.87
CA MET A 121 6.51 10.28 -13.82
C MET A 121 5.49 11.34 -13.40
N ASN A 122 5.82 12.18 -12.43
CA ASN A 122 4.92 13.26 -11.99
C ASN A 122 4.76 14.32 -13.08
N ALA A 123 5.85 14.72 -13.73
CA ALA A 123 5.82 15.65 -14.86
C ALA A 123 4.98 15.09 -16.03
N LEU A 124 5.10 13.78 -16.31
CA LEU A 124 4.34 13.13 -17.37
C LEU A 124 2.84 13.10 -17.07
N LYS A 125 2.46 12.78 -15.82
CA LYS A 125 1.06 12.82 -15.37
C LYS A 125 0.46 14.23 -15.47
N GLU A 126 1.23 15.24 -15.10
CA GLU A 126 0.79 16.63 -15.22
C GLU A 126 0.60 17.04 -16.69
N ALA A 127 1.53 16.64 -17.56
CA ALA A 127 1.43 16.88 -18.99
C ALA A 127 0.21 16.17 -19.62
N GLU A 128 -0.07 14.93 -19.22
CA GLU A 128 -1.24 14.16 -19.63
C GLU A 128 -2.54 14.85 -19.21
N ALA A 129 -2.68 15.22 -17.92
CA ALA A 129 -3.86 15.94 -17.44
C ALA A 129 -4.06 17.31 -18.13
N LYS A 130 -2.97 18.00 -18.45
CA LYS A 130 -3.01 19.25 -19.23
C LYS A 130 -3.46 19.02 -20.66
N LEU A 131 -3.00 17.93 -21.29
CA LEU A 131 -3.42 17.57 -22.64
C LEU A 131 -4.91 17.20 -22.65
N GLU A 132 -5.36 16.33 -21.74
CA GLU A 132 -6.76 15.94 -21.61
C GLU A 132 -7.67 17.15 -21.40
N SER A 133 -7.31 18.06 -20.48
CA SER A 133 -8.09 19.28 -20.24
C SER A 133 -8.14 20.21 -21.45
N THR A 134 -7.05 20.31 -22.22
CA THR A 134 -7.01 21.10 -23.45
C THR A 134 -7.88 20.48 -24.53
N MET A 135 -7.80 19.15 -24.71
CA MET A 135 -8.65 18.41 -25.65
C MET A 135 -10.12 18.52 -25.27
N ALA A 136 -10.47 18.31 -24.01
CA ALA A 136 -11.84 18.44 -23.51
C ALA A 136 -12.37 19.87 -23.72
N ARG A 137 -11.57 20.90 -23.45
CA ARG A 137 -11.98 22.30 -23.70
C ARG A 137 -12.23 22.57 -25.18
N SER A 138 -11.39 22.05 -26.06
CA SER A 138 -11.57 22.20 -27.52
C SER A 138 -12.80 21.44 -28.02
N GLN A 139 -13.02 20.23 -27.52
CA GLN A 139 -14.17 19.39 -27.88
C GLN A 139 -15.47 20.05 -27.42
N ASN A 140 -15.53 20.48 -26.16
CA ASN A 140 -16.72 21.11 -25.60
C ASN A 140 -17.08 22.40 -26.33
N ALA A 141 -16.10 23.24 -26.69
CA ALA A 141 -16.37 24.47 -27.44
C ALA A 141 -17.00 24.19 -28.81
N ALA A 142 -16.48 23.18 -29.54
CA ALA A 142 -17.04 22.78 -30.83
C ALA A 142 -18.43 22.15 -30.69
N GLU A 143 -18.64 21.35 -29.63
CA GLU A 143 -19.93 20.73 -29.35
C GLU A 143 -20.99 21.75 -28.89
N ASP A 144 -20.62 22.73 -28.07
CA ASP A 144 -21.49 23.81 -27.60
C ASP A 144 -22.00 24.67 -28.77
N ASP A 145 -21.12 25.02 -29.70
CA ASP A 145 -21.50 25.82 -30.87
C ASP A 145 -22.40 25.01 -31.82
N LEU A 146 -22.13 23.71 -31.99
CA LEU A 146 -23.00 22.83 -32.77
C LEU A 146 -24.37 22.64 -32.10
N ALA A 147 -24.42 22.54 -30.77
CA ALA A 147 -25.66 22.44 -30.00
C ALA A 147 -26.50 23.72 -30.15
N LYS A 148 -25.88 24.91 -30.07
CA LYS A 148 -26.56 26.19 -30.33
C LYS A 148 -27.15 26.22 -31.73
N LEU A 149 -26.38 25.88 -32.77
CA LEU A 149 -26.88 25.84 -34.14
C LEU A 149 -28.02 24.83 -34.30
N THR A 150 -27.91 23.66 -33.66
CA THR A 150 -28.99 22.65 -33.66
C THR A 150 -30.27 23.22 -33.05
N SER A 151 -30.19 23.90 -31.91
CA SER A 151 -31.36 24.51 -31.24
C SER A 151 -32.04 25.62 -32.06
N VAL A 152 -31.27 26.37 -32.88
CA VAL A 152 -31.82 27.36 -33.81
C VAL A 152 -32.69 26.67 -34.87
N TYR A 153 -32.24 25.52 -35.40
CA TYR A 153 -33.04 24.76 -36.36
C TYR A 153 -34.23 24.05 -35.71
N GLU A 154 -34.08 23.54 -34.47
CA GLU A 154 -35.19 22.92 -33.73
C GLU A 154 -36.33 23.90 -33.40
N SER A 155 -35.99 25.16 -33.15
CA SER A 155 -36.97 26.21 -32.84
C SER A 155 -37.61 26.85 -34.09
N MET A 156 -37.10 26.53 -35.28
CA MET A 156 -37.65 26.99 -36.55
C MET A 156 -38.89 26.18 -36.94
N LYS A 157 -39.76 26.74 -37.79
CA LYS A 157 -40.87 25.99 -38.37
C LYS A 157 -40.32 24.82 -39.19
N PRO A 158 -40.84 23.58 -39.01
CA PRO A 158 -40.32 22.40 -39.71
C PRO A 158 -40.28 22.53 -41.23
N LYS A 159 -41.26 23.24 -41.82
CA LYS A 159 -41.32 23.50 -43.26
C LYS A 159 -40.18 24.39 -43.75
N ASP A 160 -39.81 25.42 -43.00
CA ASP A 160 -38.74 26.35 -43.36
C ASP A 160 -37.38 25.66 -43.15
N ALA A 161 -37.24 24.90 -42.06
CA ALA A 161 -36.05 24.09 -41.80
C ALA A 161 -35.84 23.02 -42.89
N ALA A 162 -36.89 22.31 -43.31
CA ALA A 162 -36.80 21.30 -44.37
C ALA A 162 -36.25 21.89 -45.69
N ALA A 163 -36.70 23.07 -46.09
CA ALA A 163 -36.18 23.75 -47.29
C ALA A 163 -34.67 24.05 -47.19
N LEU A 164 -34.19 24.46 -46.00
CA LEU A 164 -32.76 24.68 -45.76
C LEU A 164 -31.97 23.36 -45.77
N PHE A 165 -32.51 22.29 -45.18
CA PHE A 165 -31.88 20.97 -45.17
C PHE A 165 -31.78 20.35 -46.57
N GLU A 166 -32.73 20.64 -47.48
CA GLU A 166 -32.62 20.23 -48.90
C GLU A 166 -31.51 20.95 -49.66
N ALA A 167 -31.22 22.21 -49.29
CA ALA A 167 -30.15 22.99 -49.91
C ALA A 167 -28.76 22.67 -49.34
N MET A 168 -28.70 21.90 -48.26
CA MET A 168 -27.49 21.58 -47.51
C MET A 168 -26.87 20.26 -47.97
N SER A 169 -25.57 20.07 -47.75
CA SER A 169 -24.92 18.78 -48.02
C SER A 169 -25.52 17.65 -47.16
N PRO A 170 -25.82 16.47 -47.72
CA PRO A 170 -26.43 15.35 -46.99
C PRO A 170 -25.67 14.92 -45.74
N ASP A 171 -24.32 14.95 -45.76
CA ASP A 171 -23.48 14.59 -44.61
C ASP A 171 -23.67 15.54 -43.41
N PHE A 172 -23.74 16.84 -43.68
CA PHE A 172 -23.93 17.86 -42.65
C PHE A 172 -25.36 17.78 -42.09
N ALA A 173 -26.37 17.61 -42.96
CA ALA A 173 -27.76 17.43 -42.57
C ALA A 173 -27.97 16.21 -41.65
N ALA A 174 -27.35 15.07 -41.97
CA ALA A 174 -27.33 13.89 -41.11
C ALA A 174 -26.65 14.18 -39.75
N GLY A 175 -25.60 15.01 -39.76
CA GLY A 175 -24.94 15.56 -38.57
C GLY A 175 -25.91 16.17 -37.55
N PHE A 176 -26.72 17.13 -38.00
CA PHE A 176 -27.70 17.84 -37.16
C PHE A 176 -28.88 16.96 -36.77
N LEU A 177 -29.44 16.21 -37.72
CA LEU A 177 -30.58 15.31 -37.43
C LEU A 177 -30.23 14.25 -36.39
N GLY A 178 -29.00 13.76 -36.38
CA GLY A 178 -28.53 12.83 -35.36
C GLY A 178 -28.27 13.44 -33.97
N ARG A 179 -28.21 14.77 -33.84
CA ARG A 179 -27.99 15.48 -32.57
C ARG A 179 -29.24 16.18 -32.05
N MET A 180 -30.25 16.39 -32.89
CA MET A 180 -31.48 17.06 -32.50
C MET A 180 -32.48 16.13 -31.80
N ARG A 181 -33.49 16.71 -31.15
CA ARG A 181 -34.60 15.96 -30.53
C ARG A 181 -35.41 15.20 -31.59
N SER A 182 -35.83 13.98 -31.25
CA SER A 182 -36.46 13.04 -32.18
C SER A 182 -37.77 13.53 -32.81
N ASP A 183 -38.55 14.33 -32.07
CA ASP A 183 -39.78 14.99 -32.55
C ASP A 183 -39.47 16.06 -33.62
N ALA A 184 -38.49 16.93 -33.38
CA ALA A 184 -38.05 17.95 -34.32
C ALA A 184 -37.44 17.32 -35.58
N ALA A 185 -36.62 16.26 -35.40
CA ALA A 185 -36.04 15.51 -36.51
C ALA A 185 -37.11 14.88 -37.39
N GLY A 186 -38.09 14.21 -36.77
CA GLY A 186 -39.21 13.61 -37.49
C GLY A 186 -40.04 14.64 -38.25
N ALA A 187 -40.30 15.81 -37.65
CA ALA A 187 -41.05 16.88 -38.28
C ALA A 187 -40.32 17.48 -39.50
N ILE A 188 -39.00 17.63 -39.43
CA ILE A 188 -38.17 18.10 -40.55
C ILE A 188 -38.13 17.03 -41.65
N MET A 189 -37.89 15.76 -41.30
CA MET A 189 -37.87 14.64 -42.24
C MET A 189 -39.17 14.47 -43.02
N ALA A 190 -40.31 14.74 -42.37
CA ALA A 190 -41.62 14.72 -43.02
C ALA A 190 -41.81 15.86 -44.06
N GLY A 191 -41.03 16.94 -43.96
CA GLY A 191 -41.04 18.06 -44.89
C GLY A 191 -40.05 17.93 -46.05
N LEU A 192 -39.18 16.92 -46.05
CA LEU A 192 -38.18 16.68 -47.10
C LEU A 192 -38.74 15.85 -48.26
N LYS A 193 -38.14 16.01 -49.44
CA LYS A 193 -38.31 15.05 -50.54
C LYS A 193 -37.88 13.63 -50.12
N PRO A 194 -38.60 12.58 -50.57
CA PRO A 194 -38.29 11.19 -50.22
C PRO A 194 -36.84 10.77 -50.52
N GLU A 195 -36.28 11.23 -51.63
CA GLU A 195 -34.92 10.89 -52.07
C GLU A 195 -33.86 11.50 -51.14
N THR A 196 -34.07 12.76 -50.73
CA THR A 196 -33.19 13.47 -49.79
C THR A 196 -33.27 12.84 -48.40
N ALA A 197 -34.48 12.55 -47.92
CA ALA A 197 -34.70 11.89 -46.63
C ALA A 197 -34.02 10.51 -46.57
N TYR A 198 -34.12 9.72 -47.64
CA TYR A 198 -33.43 8.43 -47.74
C TYR A 198 -31.91 8.59 -47.69
N THR A 199 -31.36 9.52 -48.47
CA THR A 199 -29.91 9.77 -48.54
C THR A 199 -29.34 10.14 -47.16
N ILE A 200 -29.99 11.07 -46.47
CA ILE A 200 -29.60 11.49 -45.11
C ILE A 200 -29.70 10.32 -44.12
N SER A 201 -30.75 9.50 -44.22
CA SER A 201 -30.96 8.35 -43.32
C SER A 201 -29.87 7.30 -43.46
N VAL A 202 -29.42 7.01 -44.69
CA VAL A 202 -28.31 6.07 -44.95
C VAL A 202 -27.01 6.60 -44.35
N ILE A 203 -26.71 7.89 -44.52
CA ILE A 203 -25.49 8.50 -43.96
C ILE A 203 -25.54 8.48 -42.43
N LEU A 204 -26.69 8.82 -41.84
CA LEU A 204 -26.88 8.82 -40.39
C LEU A 204 -26.67 7.41 -39.81
N ALA A 205 -27.23 6.38 -40.46
CA ALA A 205 -27.03 4.98 -40.05
C ALA A 205 -25.58 4.51 -40.22
N GLY A 206 -24.91 4.93 -41.30
CA GLY A 206 -23.52 4.58 -41.59
C GLY A 206 -22.49 5.23 -40.67
N ARG A 207 -22.84 6.32 -39.99
CA ARG A 207 -21.89 7.06 -39.12
C ARG A 207 -21.46 6.26 -37.90
N ASN A 208 -22.36 5.45 -37.33
CA ASN A 208 -22.05 4.59 -36.19
C ASN A 208 -21.34 3.28 -36.61
N ALA A 209 -21.45 2.89 -37.88
CA ALA A 209 -20.77 1.70 -38.40
C ALA A 209 -19.26 1.89 -38.59
N LYS A 210 -18.74 3.13 -38.56
CA LYS A 210 -17.31 3.46 -38.66
C LYS A 210 -16.65 3.76 -37.31
N ALA A 211 -17.37 3.61 -36.20
CA ALA A 211 -16.79 3.78 -34.87
C ALA A 211 -15.79 2.65 -34.60
N PRO A 212 -14.57 2.93 -34.09
CA PRO A 212 -13.65 1.89 -33.66
C PRO A 212 -14.32 1.03 -32.58
N THR A 213 -14.51 -0.26 -32.86
CA THR A 213 -14.85 -1.25 -31.84
C THR A 213 -13.54 -1.69 -31.18
N GLU A 214 -13.52 -1.69 -29.85
CA GLU A 214 -12.40 -2.21 -29.04
C GLU A 214 -12.00 -3.64 -29.44
#